data_AF-A0A972TYK2-F1
#
_entry.id   AF-A0A972TYK2-F1
#
_cell.length_a   1.000
_cell.length_b   1.000
_cell.length_c   1.000
_cell.angle_alpha   90.00
_cell.angle_beta   90.00
_cell.angle_gamma   90.00
#
_symmetry.space_group_name_H-M   'P 1'
#
loop_
_entity.id
_entity.type
_entity.pdbx_description
1 polymer ?
#
loop_
_entity_poly.entity_id
_entity_poly.type
_entity_poly.pdbx_seq_one_letter_code
_entity_poly.pdbx_strand_id
1 'polypeptide(L)'
;KRVKVFKKKKVVVIDPGHGGEDPGAVGPKKTLEKDVVLKIARELRDKLRKTGYDAFLTREGDYYVSFKRRMAVAREYGADLFLSIHTDSYKSRLARGSSVYTLSLKGASSEAARLLAESENLSDIIGGTANGQNNSESAPITLNMLQTETINQSKALGAATLKHLKSVIRPRISTVQEAHFMILKLPDIASILVEVAYISNPKEEGLLRRTDYQRKIAAAIASAIGDFLPAPRPVVAVGQENVPSPLTVSTPPPLVLKDPIVKSDTKTVKTVKSAHQKAVEPEKKKTDAARAAATSPKKTAPVKAQAKKSDSTKSITLYRVKRGDYLESIAKKNHTTVRSIMRLNKLKSKNMIRVGQKLKVYSPQLIHIVKRGDNLEMIARRYKTSVTALMKINKIRSRNRIYINQKLKLPQSR
;
A
#
# COMPACT_ATOMS: atom_id res chain seq x y z
N LYS A 1 -32.13 15.37 29.26
CA LYS A 1 -30.65 15.53 29.15
C LYS A 1 -30.29 15.90 27.71
N ARG A 2 -29.53 16.97 27.44
CA ARG A 2 -29.01 17.26 26.08
C ARG A 2 -27.97 16.19 25.70
N VAL A 3 -28.24 15.37 24.69
CA VAL A 3 -27.27 14.39 24.15
C VAL A 3 -26.27 15.15 23.28
N LYS A 4 -25.01 15.25 23.73
CA LYS A 4 -23.92 15.77 22.89
C LYS A 4 -23.54 14.72 21.84
N VAL A 5 -24.12 14.83 20.65
CA VAL A 5 -23.71 14.02 19.49
C VAL A 5 -22.35 14.53 19.01
N PHE A 6 -21.28 13.98 19.59
CA PHE A 6 -19.91 14.23 19.14
C PHE A 6 -19.72 13.60 17.76
N LYS A 7 -19.84 14.41 16.70
CA LYS A 7 -19.61 13.98 15.32
C LYS A 7 -18.17 13.47 15.19
N LYS A 8 -17.99 12.17 14.94
CA LYS A 8 -16.67 11.51 14.88
C LYS A 8 -15.73 12.33 13.98
N LYS A 9 -14.55 12.66 14.50
CA LYS A 9 -13.49 13.30 13.72
C LYS A 9 -13.12 12.45 12.50
N LYS A 10 -12.72 13.14 11.43
CA LYS A 10 -12.20 12.50 10.22
C LYS A 10 -10.72 12.18 10.40
N VAL A 11 -10.36 10.94 10.10
CA VAL A 11 -9.04 10.36 10.34
C VAL A 11 -8.23 10.36 9.05
N VAL A 12 -7.03 10.94 9.09
CA VAL A 12 -6.13 11.04 7.93
C VAL A 12 -4.80 10.38 8.26
N VAL A 13 -4.40 9.38 7.47
CA VAL A 13 -3.09 8.72 7.64
C VAL A 13 -2.15 9.15 6.51
N ILE A 14 -1.05 9.78 6.90
CA ILE A 14 -0.03 10.32 6.00
C ILE A 14 1.17 9.38 6.01
N ASP A 15 1.66 9.04 4.83
CA ASP A 15 2.76 8.12 4.61
C ASP A 15 3.95 8.87 4.00
N PRO A 16 4.92 9.34 4.81
CA PRO A 16 6.17 9.83 4.26
C PRO A 16 6.96 8.66 3.66
N GLY A 17 7.14 8.69 2.33
CA GLY A 17 7.80 7.64 1.54
C GLY A 17 9.18 7.23 2.08
N HIS A 18 9.62 6.01 1.74
CA HIS A 18 10.95 5.48 2.09
C HIS A 18 11.24 5.52 3.60
N GLY A 19 12.51 5.62 4.01
CA GLY A 19 12.95 5.69 5.41
C GLY A 19 13.92 4.58 5.78
N GLY A 20 14.80 4.85 6.75
CA GLY A 20 15.85 3.92 7.20
C GLY A 20 16.89 3.67 6.11
N GLU A 21 17.08 2.40 5.77
CA GLU A 21 17.99 1.91 4.74
C GLU A 21 17.59 2.32 3.31
N ASP A 22 16.33 2.69 3.10
CA ASP A 22 15.85 3.25 1.84
C ASP A 22 15.86 4.79 1.91
N PRO A 23 16.74 5.48 1.15
CA PRO A 23 16.79 6.94 1.11
C PRO A 23 15.69 7.56 0.24
N GLY A 24 15.03 6.77 -0.62
CA GLY A 24 14.32 7.27 -1.79
C GLY A 24 15.27 7.91 -2.81
N ALA A 25 14.75 8.84 -3.60
CA ALA A 25 15.53 9.65 -4.51
C ALA A 25 16.57 10.53 -3.79
N VAL A 26 17.71 10.76 -4.45
CA VAL A 26 18.84 11.54 -3.93
C VAL A 26 19.13 12.72 -4.85
N GLY A 27 18.91 13.92 -4.35
CA GLY A 27 19.12 15.16 -5.10
C GLY A 27 20.60 15.48 -5.38
N PRO A 28 20.88 16.37 -6.36
CA PRO A 28 22.24 16.79 -6.72
C PRO A 28 23.11 17.24 -5.53
N LYS A 29 22.54 17.95 -4.54
CA LYS A 29 23.22 18.41 -3.32
C LYS A 29 23.11 17.41 -2.16
N LYS A 30 22.91 16.12 -2.48
CA LYS A 30 22.74 15.00 -1.53
C LYS A 30 21.52 15.11 -0.61
N THR A 31 20.51 15.89 -0.99
CA THR A 31 19.24 15.91 -0.26
C THR A 31 18.56 14.55 -0.43
N LEU A 32 18.17 13.90 0.67
CA LEU A 32 17.46 12.63 0.64
C LEU A 32 15.96 12.88 0.65
N GLU A 33 15.23 12.22 -0.25
CA GLU A 33 13.77 12.25 -0.30
C GLU A 33 13.16 11.92 1.07
N LYS A 34 13.60 10.81 1.70
CA LYS A 34 13.07 10.33 2.99
C LYS A 34 13.05 11.39 4.10
N ASP A 35 13.93 12.39 4.05
CA ASP A 35 14.04 13.46 5.03
C ASP A 35 13.16 14.67 4.67
N VAL A 36 12.99 14.93 3.37
CA VAL A 36 12.11 15.98 2.84
C VAL A 36 10.64 15.60 3.08
N VAL A 37 10.25 14.39 2.68
CA VAL A 37 8.86 13.93 2.79
C VAL A 37 8.41 13.79 4.24
N LEU A 38 9.31 13.38 5.16
CA LEU A 38 9.02 13.35 6.59
C LEU A 38 8.78 14.76 7.17
N LYS A 39 9.49 15.79 6.71
CA LYS A 39 9.27 17.18 7.14
C LYS A 39 7.93 17.71 6.64
N ILE A 40 7.61 17.48 5.35
CA ILE A 40 6.34 17.88 4.76
C ILE A 40 5.16 17.14 5.43
N ALA A 41 5.29 15.83 5.69
CA ALA A 41 4.27 15.04 6.36
C ALA A 41 4.00 15.51 7.80
N ARG A 42 5.02 15.92 8.56
CA ARG A 42 4.86 16.52 9.90
C ARG A 42 4.13 17.86 9.85
N GLU A 43 4.57 18.79 8.99
CA GLU A 43 3.89 20.10 8.81
C GLU A 43 2.43 19.91 8.36
N LEU A 44 2.14 18.92 7.50
CA LEU A 44 0.77 18.57 7.08
C LEU A 44 -0.06 17.99 8.23
N ARG A 45 0.46 17.00 8.97
CA ARG A 45 -0.18 16.40 10.16
C ARG A 45 -0.57 17.49 11.15
N ASP A 46 0.35 18.41 11.42
CA ASP A 46 0.17 19.44 12.44
C ASP A 46 -0.73 20.59 11.97
N LYS A 47 -0.84 20.83 10.66
CA LYS A 47 -1.91 21.70 10.10
C LYS A 47 -3.29 21.01 10.16
N LEU A 48 -3.39 19.75 9.76
CA LEU A 48 -4.67 18.99 9.78
C LEU A 48 -5.23 18.82 11.20
N ARG A 49 -4.36 18.57 12.20
CA ARG A 49 -4.77 18.53 13.62
C ARG A 49 -5.36 19.86 14.09
N LYS A 50 -4.82 21.00 13.62
CA LYS A 50 -5.36 22.34 13.92
C LYS A 50 -6.70 22.62 13.22
N THR A 51 -7.00 21.98 12.10
CA THR A 51 -8.28 22.10 11.38
C THR A 51 -9.31 21.02 11.74
N GLY A 52 -9.09 20.26 12.83
CA GLY A 52 -10.09 19.36 13.43
C GLY A 52 -10.01 17.89 13.02
N TYR A 53 -9.05 17.50 12.18
CA TYR A 53 -8.80 16.10 11.80
C TYR A 53 -7.96 15.37 12.84
N ASP A 54 -8.13 14.06 12.96
CA ASP A 54 -7.17 13.20 13.66
C ASP A 54 -6.15 12.66 12.64
N ALA A 55 -5.06 13.40 12.47
CA ALA A 55 -4.00 13.05 11.52
C ALA A 55 -2.88 12.23 12.19
N PHE A 56 -2.40 11.18 11.52
CA PHE A 56 -1.32 10.28 11.98
C PHE A 56 -0.29 10.03 10.88
N LEU A 57 0.92 9.60 11.27
CA LEU A 57 1.98 9.18 10.33
C LEU A 57 2.19 7.67 10.36
N THR A 58 2.58 7.07 9.24
CA THR A 58 3.06 5.66 9.19
C THR A 58 4.43 5.50 9.84
N ARG A 59 5.28 6.53 9.79
CA ARG A 59 6.54 6.67 10.54
C ARG A 59 6.70 8.10 11.07
N GLU A 60 7.14 8.23 12.32
CA GLU A 60 7.44 9.54 12.92
C GLU A 60 8.93 9.89 12.87
N GLY A 61 9.81 8.97 12.44
CA GLY A 61 11.25 9.14 12.37
C GLY A 61 11.91 8.52 11.13
N ASP A 62 13.23 8.49 11.12
CA ASP A 62 14.02 7.82 10.09
C ASP A 62 14.18 6.32 10.39
N TYR A 63 13.18 5.53 9.99
CA TYR A 63 13.23 4.08 10.02
C TYR A 63 12.36 3.51 8.89
N TYR A 64 12.77 2.36 8.38
CA TYR A 64 12.05 1.67 7.32
C TYR A 64 10.73 1.04 7.82
N VAL A 65 9.65 1.26 7.07
CA VAL A 65 8.34 0.64 7.24
C VAL A 65 7.91 0.02 5.91
N SER A 66 7.43 -1.22 5.91
CA SER A 66 6.98 -1.91 4.68
C SER A 66 5.55 -1.53 4.29
N PHE A 67 5.20 -1.67 3.01
CA PHE A 67 3.86 -1.40 2.48
C PHE A 67 2.76 -2.12 3.28
N LYS A 68 3.00 -3.39 3.63
CA LYS A 68 2.05 -4.15 4.46
C LYS A 68 1.85 -3.51 5.85
N ARG A 69 2.86 -2.88 6.44
CA ARG A 69 2.72 -2.15 7.71
C ARG A 69 2.12 -0.75 7.51
N ARG A 70 2.50 0.00 6.47
CA ARG A 70 1.91 1.31 6.14
C ARG A 70 0.39 1.19 5.91
N MET A 71 -0.03 0.22 5.10
CA MET A 71 -1.44 -0.13 4.87
C MET A 71 -2.15 -0.75 6.08
N ALA A 72 -1.43 -1.35 7.03
CA ALA A 72 -2.01 -1.81 8.29
C ALA A 72 -2.28 -0.63 9.23
N VAL A 73 -1.34 0.32 9.34
CA VAL A 73 -1.51 1.55 10.13
C VAL A 73 -2.73 2.36 9.66
N ALA A 74 -2.96 2.45 8.34
CA ALA A 74 -4.16 3.08 7.79
C ALA A 74 -5.47 2.47 8.33
N ARG A 75 -5.55 1.13 8.38
CA ARG A 75 -6.72 0.40 8.89
C ARG A 75 -6.81 0.38 10.41
N GLU A 76 -5.69 0.29 11.11
CA GLU A 76 -5.60 0.30 12.59
C GLU A 76 -6.11 1.61 13.20
N TYR A 77 -5.88 2.75 12.54
CA TYR A 77 -6.49 4.03 12.94
C TYR A 77 -7.92 4.23 12.40
N GLY A 78 -8.41 3.36 11.51
CA GLY A 78 -9.70 3.53 10.85
C GLY A 78 -9.75 4.80 9.98
N ALA A 79 -8.75 4.98 9.12
CA ALA A 79 -8.58 6.17 8.29
C ALA A 79 -9.73 6.34 7.28
N ASP A 80 -10.25 7.57 7.17
CA ASP A 80 -11.12 7.98 6.07
C ASP A 80 -10.33 8.27 4.79
N LEU A 81 -9.03 8.59 4.92
CA LEU A 81 -8.14 9.01 3.84
C LEU A 81 -6.69 8.56 4.10
N PHE A 82 -6.05 8.06 3.05
CA PHE A 82 -4.63 7.71 3.01
C PHE A 82 -3.88 8.54 1.95
N LEU A 83 -2.71 9.06 2.32
CA LEU A 83 -1.89 9.94 1.47
C LEU A 83 -0.42 9.55 1.58
N SER A 84 0.19 9.08 0.49
CA SER A 84 1.65 8.98 0.41
C SER A 84 2.28 10.26 -0.15
N ILE A 85 3.44 10.65 0.39
CA ILE A 85 4.20 11.85 -0.01
C ILE A 85 5.60 11.42 -0.46
N HIS A 86 5.94 11.77 -1.70
CA HIS A 86 7.18 11.41 -2.40
C HIS A 86 7.78 12.63 -3.15
N THR A 87 9.03 12.49 -3.65
CA THR A 87 9.71 13.45 -4.53
C THR A 87 10.45 12.78 -5.70
N ASP A 88 9.77 12.68 -6.84
CA ASP A 88 10.21 12.07 -8.10
C ASP A 88 11.65 12.48 -8.51
N SER A 89 12.33 11.59 -9.22
CA SER A 89 13.67 11.78 -9.74
C SER A 89 13.80 11.20 -11.14
N TYR A 90 13.99 12.09 -12.12
CA TYR A 90 14.05 11.71 -13.53
C TYR A 90 15.47 11.86 -14.12
N LYS A 91 15.79 11.06 -15.14
CA LYS A 91 17.10 11.08 -15.84
C LYS A 91 17.47 12.48 -16.33
N SER A 92 16.49 13.21 -16.88
CA SER A 92 16.65 14.64 -17.20
C SER A 92 16.37 15.49 -15.98
N ARG A 93 17.40 16.19 -15.49
CA ARG A 93 17.32 17.17 -14.38
C ARG A 93 16.51 18.43 -14.73
N LEU A 94 15.98 18.53 -15.95
CA LEU A 94 15.05 19.57 -16.37
C LEU A 94 13.58 19.22 -16.04
N ALA A 95 13.28 17.95 -15.73
CA ALA A 95 11.98 17.57 -15.18
C ALA A 95 11.69 18.38 -13.91
N ARG A 96 10.46 18.85 -13.77
CA ARG A 96 10.01 19.73 -12.70
C ARG A 96 8.49 19.73 -12.57
N GLY A 97 7.97 20.20 -11.45
CA GLY A 97 6.54 20.27 -11.16
C GLY A 97 6.00 19.08 -10.36
N SER A 98 4.82 19.24 -9.77
CA SER A 98 4.15 18.17 -9.01
C SER A 98 3.36 17.21 -9.89
N SER A 99 3.12 15.99 -9.40
CA SER A 99 2.21 15.00 -10.01
C SER A 99 1.41 14.28 -8.91
N VAL A 100 0.23 13.76 -9.23
CA VAL A 100 -0.60 13.00 -8.26
C VAL A 100 -1.11 11.71 -8.92
N TYR A 101 -1.03 10.62 -8.17
CA TYR A 101 -1.27 9.26 -8.66
C TYR A 101 -2.31 8.51 -7.83
N THR A 102 -3.11 7.68 -8.49
CA THR A 102 -4.05 6.73 -7.89
C THR A 102 -3.73 5.29 -8.31
N LEU A 103 -4.26 4.32 -7.55
CA LEU A 103 -4.21 2.91 -7.93
C LEU A 103 -4.98 2.66 -9.25
N SER A 104 -4.38 1.87 -10.14
CA SER A 104 -5.10 1.16 -11.20
C SER A 104 -4.80 -0.34 -11.17
N LEU A 105 -5.85 -1.12 -11.42
CA LEU A 105 -5.79 -2.58 -11.59
C LEU A 105 -5.77 -3.00 -13.07
N LYS A 106 -5.97 -2.05 -14.02
CA LYS A 106 -6.17 -2.34 -15.46
C LYS A 106 -4.97 -1.96 -16.34
N GLY A 107 -4.00 -1.21 -15.81
CA GLY A 107 -2.85 -0.68 -16.56
C GLY A 107 -2.48 0.73 -16.09
N ALA A 108 -1.33 1.25 -16.53
CA ALA A 108 -0.91 2.61 -16.21
C ALA A 108 -1.46 3.64 -17.22
N SER A 109 -1.75 4.86 -16.76
CA SER A 109 -2.22 5.96 -17.61
C SER A 109 -1.14 6.52 -18.54
N SER A 110 0.13 6.26 -18.24
CA SER A 110 1.29 6.62 -19.06
C SER A 110 2.49 5.74 -18.72
N GLU A 111 3.44 5.63 -19.65
CA GLU A 111 4.72 4.94 -19.41
C GLU A 111 5.51 5.58 -18.25
N ALA A 112 5.40 6.89 -18.06
CA ALA A 112 5.97 7.58 -16.90
C ALA A 112 5.33 7.11 -15.58
N ALA A 113 4.00 6.95 -15.54
CA ALA A 113 3.31 6.41 -14.36
C ALA A 113 3.64 4.92 -14.11
N ARG A 114 3.82 4.12 -15.18
CA ARG A 114 4.28 2.73 -15.06
C ARG A 114 5.66 2.64 -14.43
N LEU A 115 6.63 3.37 -14.97
CA LEU A 115 8.02 3.36 -14.50
C LEU A 115 8.17 3.92 -13.09
N LEU A 116 7.38 4.93 -12.70
CA LEU A 116 7.35 5.42 -11.34
C LEU A 116 6.79 4.36 -10.38
N ALA A 117 5.64 3.75 -10.69
CA ALA A 117 5.09 2.69 -9.84
C ALA A 117 6.02 1.48 -9.73
N GLU A 118 6.76 1.13 -10.79
CA GLU A 118 7.79 0.09 -10.75
C GLU A 118 9.01 0.48 -9.91
N SER A 119 9.45 1.74 -9.93
CA SER A 119 10.45 2.27 -9.00
C SER A 119 9.98 2.14 -7.56
N GLU A 120 8.81 2.71 -7.24
CA GLU A 120 8.33 2.79 -5.88
C GLU A 120 8.05 1.44 -5.27
N ASN A 121 7.47 0.51 -6.04
CA ASN A 121 7.23 -0.86 -5.61
C ASN A 121 8.51 -1.63 -5.21
N LEU A 122 9.72 -1.16 -5.54
CA LEU A 122 11.00 -1.72 -5.09
C LEU A 122 11.41 -1.28 -3.68
N SER A 123 10.79 -0.25 -3.09
CA SER A 123 11.09 0.24 -1.72
C SER A 123 11.05 -0.90 -0.68
N ASP A 124 10.06 -1.81 -0.78
CA ASP A 124 9.94 -2.97 0.13
C ASP A 124 11.13 -3.95 0.02
N ILE A 125 11.85 -3.97 -1.11
CA ILE A 125 13.06 -4.77 -1.31
C ILE A 125 14.30 -4.04 -0.76
N ILE A 126 14.38 -2.72 -0.97
CA ILE A 126 15.49 -1.88 -0.51
C ILE A 126 15.53 -1.83 1.03
N GLY A 127 14.38 -1.65 1.68
CA GLY A 127 14.21 -1.75 3.14
C GLY A 127 14.37 -3.16 3.73
N GLY A 128 14.82 -4.15 2.94
CA GLY A 128 15.23 -5.47 3.41
C GLY A 128 14.10 -6.49 3.61
N THR A 129 12.85 -6.20 3.23
CA THR A 129 11.75 -7.18 3.24
C THR A 129 11.68 -7.96 1.93
N ALA A 130 12.64 -8.87 1.73
CA ALA A 130 12.74 -9.73 0.54
C ALA A 130 11.64 -10.81 0.39
N ASN A 131 10.64 -10.85 1.27
CA ASN A 131 9.51 -11.77 1.17
C ASN A 131 8.42 -11.15 0.29
N GLY A 132 8.49 -11.41 -1.02
CA GLY A 132 7.46 -11.03 -1.98
C GLY A 132 6.08 -11.57 -1.57
N GLN A 133 5.03 -10.81 -1.91
CA GLN A 133 3.66 -11.22 -1.60
C GLN A 133 3.20 -12.30 -2.59
N ASN A 134 2.91 -13.49 -2.08
CA ASN A 134 1.83 -14.28 -2.66
C ASN A 134 0.53 -13.51 -2.39
N ASN A 135 -0.32 -13.33 -3.41
CA ASN A 135 -1.79 -13.39 -3.30
C ASN A 135 -2.41 -13.32 -4.71
N SER A 136 -2.59 -14.48 -5.33
CA SER A 136 -3.48 -14.68 -6.47
C SER A 136 -4.78 -15.31 -5.97
N GLU A 137 -5.50 -14.57 -5.12
CA GLU A 137 -6.86 -14.91 -4.69
C GLU A 137 -7.83 -13.96 -5.39
N SER A 138 -8.83 -14.52 -6.06
CA SER A 138 -9.89 -13.76 -6.72
C SER A 138 -10.74 -13.05 -5.68
N ALA A 139 -10.57 -11.73 -5.55
CA ALA A 139 -11.39 -10.92 -4.66
C ALA A 139 -12.90 -11.05 -5.02
N PRO A 140 -13.79 -11.20 -4.03
CA PRO A 140 -15.23 -11.33 -4.29
C PRO A 140 -15.79 -10.07 -4.95
N ILE A 141 -16.88 -10.21 -5.70
CA ILE A 141 -17.44 -9.13 -6.54
C ILE A 141 -17.74 -7.86 -5.73
N THR A 142 -18.25 -8.00 -4.51
CA THR A 142 -18.50 -6.89 -3.57
C THR A 142 -17.24 -6.11 -3.21
N LEU A 143 -16.10 -6.79 -3.04
CA LEU A 143 -14.80 -6.16 -2.76
C LEU A 143 -14.26 -5.44 -4.00
N ASN A 144 -14.50 -5.98 -5.20
CA ASN A 144 -14.13 -5.32 -6.47
C ASN A 144 -14.97 -4.06 -6.73
N MET A 145 -16.26 -4.08 -6.38
CA MET A 145 -17.13 -2.90 -6.44
C MET A 145 -16.69 -1.82 -5.44
N LEU A 146 -16.47 -2.18 -4.18
CA LEU A 146 -15.98 -1.27 -3.13
C LEU A 146 -14.62 -0.66 -3.50
N GLN A 147 -13.70 -1.45 -4.07
CA GLN A 147 -12.42 -0.97 -4.54
C GLN A 147 -12.55 -0.06 -5.78
N THR A 148 -13.51 -0.30 -6.66
CA THR A 148 -13.78 0.59 -7.82
C THR A 148 -14.26 1.96 -7.35
N GLU A 149 -15.19 2.01 -6.40
CA GLU A 149 -15.65 3.28 -5.83
C GLU A 149 -14.56 3.99 -5.02
N THR A 150 -13.77 3.25 -4.23
CA THR A 150 -12.60 3.79 -3.54
C THR A 150 -11.58 4.40 -4.50
N ILE A 151 -11.37 3.79 -5.68
CA ILE A 151 -10.54 4.35 -6.76
C ILE A 151 -11.15 5.64 -7.33
N ASN A 152 -12.46 5.71 -7.56
CA ASN A 152 -13.15 6.93 -8.02
C ASN A 152 -12.98 8.09 -7.02
N GLN A 153 -13.21 7.83 -5.73
CA GLN A 153 -13.00 8.79 -4.65
C GLN A 153 -11.54 9.25 -4.57
N SER A 154 -10.59 8.33 -4.77
CA SER A 154 -9.16 8.65 -4.83
C SER A 154 -8.83 9.58 -6.01
N LYS A 155 -9.49 9.44 -7.17
CA LYS A 155 -9.32 10.35 -8.32
C LYS A 155 -9.89 11.74 -8.03
N ALA A 156 -11.04 11.85 -7.38
CA ALA A 156 -11.61 13.14 -6.98
C ALA A 156 -10.70 13.88 -5.98
N LEU A 157 -10.19 13.18 -4.96
CA LEU A 157 -9.17 13.67 -4.04
C LEU A 157 -7.88 14.10 -4.77
N GLY A 158 -7.41 13.29 -5.72
CA GLY A 158 -6.22 13.61 -6.51
C GLY A 158 -6.38 14.87 -7.37
N ALA A 159 -7.56 15.06 -7.98
CA ALA A 159 -7.88 16.24 -8.76
C ALA A 159 -7.96 17.51 -7.89
N ALA A 160 -8.59 17.42 -6.71
CA ALA A 160 -8.55 18.50 -5.72
C ALA A 160 -7.11 18.83 -5.28
N THR A 161 -6.28 17.81 -5.09
CA THR A 161 -4.87 17.97 -4.69
C THR A 161 -4.06 18.68 -5.78
N LEU A 162 -4.22 18.31 -7.05
CA LEU A 162 -3.61 19.02 -8.19
C LEU A 162 -4.08 20.47 -8.31
N LYS A 163 -5.38 20.73 -8.11
CA LYS A 163 -5.97 22.08 -8.14
C LYS A 163 -5.32 23.00 -7.10
N HIS A 164 -5.15 22.54 -5.85
CA HIS A 164 -4.52 23.33 -4.79
C HIS A 164 -3.00 23.44 -4.97
N LEU A 165 -2.29 22.35 -5.30
CA LEU A 165 -0.83 22.38 -5.51
C LEU A 165 -0.41 23.36 -6.60
N LYS A 166 -1.24 23.58 -7.64
CA LYS A 166 -1.03 24.57 -8.71
C LYS A 166 -0.74 25.99 -8.21
N SER A 167 -1.15 26.35 -7.00
CA SER A 167 -0.85 27.65 -6.35
C SER A 167 0.57 27.77 -5.79
N VAL A 168 1.26 26.64 -5.57
CA VAL A 168 2.61 26.55 -4.97
C VAL A 168 3.66 26.09 -5.98
N ILE A 169 3.26 25.18 -6.87
CA ILE A 169 4.10 24.56 -7.89
C ILE A 169 3.26 24.23 -9.11
N ARG A 170 3.74 24.56 -10.32
CA ARG A 170 3.05 24.17 -11.57
C ARG A 170 3.11 22.64 -11.69
N PRO A 171 1.98 21.92 -11.83
CA PRO A 171 2.03 20.47 -12.03
C PRO A 171 2.77 20.10 -13.33
N ARG A 172 3.53 19.00 -13.31
CA ARG A 172 4.13 18.42 -14.52
C ARG A 172 3.06 17.84 -15.43
N ILE A 173 2.08 17.18 -14.82
CA ILE A 173 0.90 16.61 -15.47
C ILE A 173 -0.32 17.20 -14.76
N SER A 174 -1.23 17.81 -15.51
CA SER A 174 -2.39 18.54 -14.95
C SER A 174 -3.60 17.65 -14.62
N THR A 175 -3.50 16.35 -14.89
CA THR A 175 -4.51 15.33 -14.61
C THR A 175 -3.95 14.26 -13.67
N VAL A 176 -4.82 13.65 -12.87
CA VAL A 176 -4.44 12.50 -12.03
C VAL A 176 -3.92 11.38 -12.93
N GLN A 177 -2.82 10.76 -12.51
CA GLN A 177 -2.22 9.61 -13.19
C GLN A 177 -2.58 8.32 -12.46
N GLU A 178 -2.48 7.18 -13.14
CA GLU A 178 -2.88 5.88 -12.62
C GLU A 178 -1.78 4.86 -12.87
N ALA A 179 -1.46 4.01 -11.89
CA ALA A 179 -0.58 2.85 -12.05
C ALA A 179 -0.72 1.86 -10.88
N HIS A 180 0.00 0.73 -10.93
CA HIS A 180 -0.11 -0.34 -9.93
C HIS A 180 0.74 -0.10 -8.67
N PHE A 181 0.56 1.04 -8.01
CA PHE A 181 1.24 1.36 -6.75
C PHE A 181 0.76 0.43 -5.62
N MET A 182 1.63 -0.45 -5.12
CA MET A 182 1.29 -1.43 -4.08
C MET A 182 0.91 -0.77 -2.75
N ILE A 183 1.44 0.42 -2.47
CA ILE A 183 1.11 1.22 -1.27
C ILE A 183 -0.32 1.76 -1.29
N LEU A 184 -0.93 1.94 -2.47
CA LEU A 184 -2.30 2.44 -2.62
C LEU A 184 -3.35 1.32 -2.66
N LYS A 185 -2.98 0.07 -2.34
CA LYS A 185 -3.86 -1.12 -2.43
C LYS A 185 -4.76 -1.29 -1.20
N LEU A 186 -5.44 -0.21 -0.82
CA LEU A 186 -6.54 -0.18 0.14
C LEU A 186 -7.86 -0.27 -0.65
N PRO A 187 -8.71 -1.31 -0.45
CA PRO A 187 -9.98 -1.46 -1.15
C PRO A 187 -11.10 -0.58 -0.56
N ASP A 188 -10.88 -0.02 0.62
CA ASP A 188 -11.87 0.57 1.53
C ASP A 188 -11.51 1.98 2.04
N ILE A 189 -10.36 2.54 1.61
CA ILE A 189 -9.84 3.83 2.06
C ILE A 189 -9.31 4.62 0.85
N ALA A 190 -9.83 5.82 0.62
CA ALA A 190 -9.41 6.68 -0.49
C ALA A 190 -7.91 7.01 -0.39
N SER A 191 -7.15 6.71 -1.44
CA SER A 191 -5.68 6.57 -1.41
C SER A 191 -5.01 7.26 -2.60
N ILE A 192 -4.20 8.28 -2.33
CA ILE A 192 -3.36 8.95 -3.34
C ILE A 192 -1.87 8.93 -2.99
N LEU A 193 -1.02 8.96 -4.00
CA LEU A 193 0.41 9.27 -3.89
C LEU A 193 0.68 10.63 -4.54
N VAL A 194 1.38 11.51 -3.83
CA VAL A 194 1.70 12.87 -4.27
C VAL A 194 3.20 13.03 -4.46
N GLU A 195 3.60 13.24 -5.70
CA GLU A 195 4.94 13.70 -6.05
C GLU A 195 4.98 15.22 -5.93
N VAL A 196 5.56 15.75 -4.85
CA VAL A 196 5.44 17.17 -4.54
C VAL A 196 6.32 18.07 -5.42
N ALA A 197 7.48 17.56 -5.88
CA ALA A 197 8.41 18.19 -6.83
C ALA A 197 9.53 17.20 -7.22
N TYR A 198 10.34 17.54 -8.23
CA TYR A 198 11.45 16.69 -8.67
C TYR A 198 12.74 16.96 -7.88
N ILE A 199 13.12 16.07 -6.95
CA ILE A 199 14.37 16.24 -6.18
C ILE A 199 15.63 16.10 -7.07
N SER A 200 15.50 15.48 -8.25
CA SER A 200 16.55 15.47 -9.29
C SER A 200 16.85 16.86 -9.89
N ASN A 201 15.95 17.83 -9.74
CA ASN A 201 16.07 19.18 -10.29
C ASN A 201 16.80 20.12 -9.30
N PRO A 202 17.95 20.74 -9.65
CA PRO A 202 18.69 21.60 -8.73
C PRO A 202 17.91 22.81 -8.18
N LYS A 203 16.90 23.31 -8.92
CA LYS A 203 16.05 24.42 -8.48
C LYS A 203 14.98 23.92 -7.49
N GLU A 204 14.33 22.80 -7.78
CA GLU A 204 13.30 22.24 -6.89
C GLU A 204 13.91 21.59 -5.65
N GLU A 205 15.09 20.94 -5.73
CA GLU A 205 15.88 20.55 -4.54
C GLU A 205 16.19 21.78 -3.64
N GLY A 206 16.52 22.92 -4.26
CA GLY A 206 16.73 24.18 -3.54
C GLY A 206 15.49 24.68 -2.80
N LEU A 207 14.30 24.48 -3.37
CA LEU A 207 13.01 24.81 -2.74
C LEU A 207 12.60 23.78 -1.68
N LEU A 208 12.69 22.48 -1.98
CA LEU A 208 12.36 21.37 -1.08
C LEU A 208 13.17 21.38 0.23
N ARG A 209 14.37 21.97 0.24
CA ARG A 209 15.18 22.17 1.45
C ARG A 209 14.67 23.29 2.37
N ARG A 210 13.78 24.18 1.90
CA ARG A 210 13.27 25.34 2.65
C ARG A 210 12.00 25.02 3.44
N THR A 211 11.97 25.34 4.73
CA THR A 211 10.81 25.13 5.60
C THR A 211 9.59 25.96 5.17
N ASP A 212 9.76 27.18 4.64
CA ASP A 212 8.62 27.97 4.15
C ASP A 212 7.93 27.33 2.93
N TYR A 213 8.70 26.65 2.08
CA TYR A 213 8.20 25.95 0.91
C TYR A 213 7.54 24.62 1.29
N GLN A 214 8.15 23.86 2.21
CA GLN A 214 7.54 22.66 2.82
C GLN A 214 6.17 23.00 3.45
N ARG A 215 6.08 24.14 4.16
CA ARG A 215 4.82 24.66 4.72
C ARG A 215 3.80 25.04 3.65
N LYS A 216 4.22 25.63 2.52
CA LYS A 216 3.32 25.95 1.40
C LYS A 216 2.75 24.68 0.77
N ILE A 217 3.56 23.65 0.53
CA ILE A 217 3.10 22.33 0.04
C ILE A 217 2.10 21.71 1.03
N ALA A 218 2.48 21.60 2.30
CA ALA A 218 1.59 21.08 3.36
C ALA A 218 0.30 21.91 3.48
N ALA A 219 0.38 23.23 3.28
CA ALA A 219 -0.78 24.10 3.33
C ALA A 219 -1.76 23.83 2.18
N ALA A 220 -1.28 23.64 0.95
CA ALA A 220 -2.10 23.33 -0.21
C ALA A 220 -2.74 21.94 -0.12
N ILE A 221 -1.99 20.92 0.31
CA ILE A 221 -2.52 19.56 0.50
C ILE A 221 -3.59 19.55 1.60
N ALA A 222 -3.40 20.27 2.71
CA ALA A 222 -4.43 20.41 3.74
C ALA A 222 -5.71 21.08 3.24
N SER A 223 -5.61 22.06 2.33
CA SER A 223 -6.78 22.68 1.71
C SER A 223 -7.52 21.72 0.77
N ALA A 224 -6.80 20.90 0.00
CA ALA A 224 -7.41 19.86 -0.83
C ALA A 224 -8.15 18.77 -0.01
N ILE A 225 -7.59 18.38 1.13
CA ILE A 225 -8.25 17.48 2.09
C ILE A 225 -9.47 18.17 2.73
N GLY A 226 -9.39 19.49 2.97
CA GLY A 226 -10.52 20.31 3.42
C GLY A 226 -11.70 20.32 2.44
N ASP A 227 -11.43 20.52 1.15
CA ASP A 227 -12.45 20.51 0.09
C ASP A 227 -13.05 19.11 -0.11
N PHE A 228 -12.21 18.06 -0.15
CA PHE A 228 -12.63 16.69 -0.46
C PHE A 228 -13.32 15.98 0.72
N LEU A 229 -12.81 16.18 1.94
CA LEU A 229 -13.29 15.52 3.15
C LEU A 229 -13.58 16.59 4.23
N PRO A 230 -14.67 17.37 4.11
CA PRO A 230 -14.92 18.49 5.02
C PRO A 230 -14.90 18.09 6.49
N ALA A 231 -14.09 18.79 7.28
CA ALA A 231 -13.98 18.58 8.71
C ALA A 231 -15.37 18.67 9.38
N PRO A 232 -15.67 17.86 10.40
CA PRO A 232 -16.90 18.01 11.15
C PRO A 232 -16.88 19.37 11.85
N ARG A 233 -17.67 20.32 11.32
CA ARG A 233 -17.87 21.64 11.94
C ARG A 233 -18.19 21.42 13.43
N PRO A 234 -17.57 22.18 14.37
CA PRO A 234 -18.02 22.15 15.74
C PRO A 234 -19.51 22.49 15.74
N VAL A 235 -20.31 21.67 16.40
CA VAL A 235 -21.72 22.01 16.65
C VAL A 235 -21.69 23.18 17.61
N VAL A 236 -21.79 24.40 17.07
CA VAL A 236 -22.17 25.58 17.85
C VAL A 236 -23.41 25.17 18.60
N ALA A 237 -23.33 25.17 19.94
CA ALA A 237 -24.47 24.85 20.75
C ALA A 237 -25.49 25.97 20.53
N VAL A 238 -26.49 25.71 19.68
CA VAL A 238 -27.60 26.62 19.47
C VAL A 238 -28.19 26.90 20.86
N GLY A 239 -27.98 28.14 21.31
CA GLY A 239 -28.73 28.69 22.43
C GLY A 239 -30.20 28.56 22.10
N GLN A 240 -31.06 28.42 23.10
CA GLN A 240 -32.49 28.30 22.80
C GLN A 240 -32.98 29.64 22.25
N GLU A 241 -32.97 29.79 20.93
CA GLU A 241 -34.01 30.57 20.26
C GLU A 241 -35.34 30.02 20.77
N ASN A 242 -36.18 30.91 21.27
CA ASN A 242 -37.48 30.55 21.80
C ASN A 242 -38.34 30.07 20.64
N VAL A 243 -38.34 28.76 20.41
CA VAL A 243 -39.31 28.09 19.55
C VAL A 243 -40.69 28.52 20.07
N PRO A 244 -41.51 29.24 19.29
CA PRO A 244 -42.87 29.56 19.70
C PRO A 244 -43.59 28.27 20.06
N SER A 245 -44.43 28.30 21.09
CA SER A 245 -45.22 27.15 21.53
C SER A 245 -45.87 26.48 20.31
N PRO A 246 -45.78 25.14 20.16
CA PRO A 246 -46.28 24.46 18.99
C PRO A 246 -47.76 24.82 18.81
N LEU A 247 -48.10 25.45 17.69
CA LEU A 247 -49.48 25.72 17.34
C LEU A 247 -50.27 24.42 17.43
N THR A 248 -51.35 24.44 18.20
CA THR A 248 -52.23 23.28 18.39
C THR A 248 -52.82 22.89 17.05
N VAL A 249 -52.22 21.89 16.41
CA VAL A 249 -52.76 21.27 15.19
C VAL A 249 -54.07 20.61 15.59
N SER A 250 -55.18 21.27 15.27
CA SER A 250 -56.51 20.69 15.39
C SER A 250 -56.52 19.39 14.59
N THR A 251 -56.82 18.28 15.26
CA THR A 251 -56.99 16.99 14.60
C THR A 251 -58.15 17.11 13.61
N PRO A 252 -57.98 16.78 12.31
CA PRO A 252 -59.12 16.67 11.41
C PRO A 252 -60.05 15.55 11.92
N PRO A 253 -61.38 15.69 11.76
CA PRO A 253 -62.33 14.69 12.23
C PRO A 253 -62.15 13.35 11.50
N PRO A 254 -62.55 12.21 12.10
CA PRO A 254 -62.42 10.90 11.48
C PRO A 254 -63.21 10.81 10.18
N LEU A 255 -62.59 10.30 9.11
CA LEU A 255 -63.30 9.92 7.90
C LEU A 255 -64.13 8.67 8.17
N VAL A 256 -65.45 8.85 8.24
CA VAL A 256 -66.42 7.75 8.42
C VAL A 256 -66.51 6.94 7.14
N LEU A 257 -66.13 5.66 7.20
CA LEU A 257 -66.37 4.68 6.14
C LEU A 257 -67.86 4.53 5.86
N LYS A 258 -68.25 4.54 4.59
CA LYS A 258 -69.59 4.21 4.11
C LYS A 258 -69.52 3.19 2.99
N ASP A 259 -69.71 1.93 3.38
CA ASP A 259 -70.22 0.85 2.55
C ASP A 259 -71.66 0.52 3.01
N PRO A 260 -72.47 -0.22 2.24
CA PRO A 260 -72.24 -0.76 0.90
C PRO A 260 -73.29 -0.28 -0.13
N ILE A 261 -73.15 -0.74 -1.39
CA ILE A 261 -74.28 -1.29 -2.16
C ILE A 261 -73.73 -2.34 -3.14
N VAL A 262 -74.38 -3.49 -3.19
CA VAL A 262 -74.08 -4.58 -4.14
C VAL A 262 -75.15 -4.58 -5.23
N LYS A 263 -74.75 -4.80 -6.48
CA LYS A 263 -75.58 -5.52 -7.46
C LYS A 263 -74.71 -6.18 -8.55
N SER A 264 -75.25 -7.26 -9.10
CA SER A 264 -74.63 -8.14 -10.09
C SER A 264 -74.70 -7.54 -11.51
N ASP A 265 -73.97 -8.05 -12.51
CA ASP A 265 -74.46 -9.21 -13.28
C ASP A 265 -73.37 -9.98 -14.04
N THR A 266 -73.75 -11.17 -14.50
CA THR A 266 -72.89 -12.15 -15.19
C THR A 266 -73.00 -12.07 -16.72
N LYS A 267 -71.93 -12.42 -17.48
CA LYS A 267 -71.94 -13.58 -18.41
C LYS A 267 -70.66 -13.79 -19.27
N THR A 268 -70.43 -15.08 -19.54
CA THR A 268 -69.80 -15.71 -20.74
C THR A 268 -68.38 -15.37 -21.22
N VAL A 269 -67.59 -16.45 -21.30
CA VAL A 269 -66.37 -16.59 -22.13
C VAL A 269 -66.70 -16.70 -23.62
N LYS A 270 -65.88 -16.13 -24.53
CA LYS A 270 -65.72 -16.58 -25.93
C LYS A 270 -64.40 -16.13 -26.61
N THR A 271 -63.45 -17.06 -26.63
CA THR A 271 -62.49 -17.47 -27.68
C THR A 271 -62.20 -16.63 -28.96
N VAL A 272 -60.91 -16.64 -29.39
CA VAL A 272 -60.32 -16.68 -30.79
C VAL A 272 -59.56 -15.45 -31.37
N LYS A 273 -58.32 -15.71 -31.90
CA LYS A 273 -57.42 -14.86 -32.77
C LYS A 273 -56.84 -13.58 -32.12
N SER A 274 -55.69 -12.99 -32.48
CA SER A 274 -54.52 -13.23 -33.39
C SER A 274 -53.41 -12.19 -33.07
N ALA A 275 -52.14 -12.18 -33.51
CA ALA A 275 -51.17 -13.14 -34.10
C ALA A 275 -49.75 -12.47 -34.18
N HIS A 276 -48.75 -13.10 -34.83
CA HIS A 276 -47.31 -12.72 -34.99
C HIS A 276 -46.43 -12.93 -33.74
N GLN A 277 -45.37 -13.75 -33.74
CA GLN A 277 -44.11 -13.79 -34.55
C GLN A 277 -43.11 -12.68 -34.16
N LYS A 278 -41.80 -12.95 -33.99
CA LYS A 278 -40.99 -14.14 -34.35
C LYS A 278 -39.79 -14.29 -33.39
N ALA A 279 -39.34 -15.53 -33.14
CA ALA A 279 -38.11 -15.85 -32.41
C ALA A 279 -37.32 -16.95 -33.17
N VAL A 280 -36.01 -17.10 -32.90
CA VAL A 280 -35.13 -18.06 -33.60
C VAL A 280 -34.22 -18.81 -32.62
N GLU A 281 -34.23 -20.14 -32.76
CA GLU A 281 -33.45 -21.23 -32.13
C GLU A 281 -33.44 -22.39 -33.17
N PRO A 282 -33.08 -23.67 -32.90
CA PRO A 282 -32.25 -24.33 -31.86
C PRO A 282 -31.01 -24.98 -32.57
N GLU A 283 -30.34 -26.10 -32.22
CA GLU A 283 -30.12 -26.95 -31.02
C GLU A 283 -28.69 -27.55 -31.18
N LYS A 284 -28.27 -28.42 -30.27
CA LYS A 284 -27.07 -29.27 -30.39
C LYS A 284 -27.34 -30.53 -31.23
N LYS A 285 -26.27 -31.23 -31.66
CA LYS A 285 -25.94 -32.65 -31.28
C LYS A 285 -24.98 -33.38 -32.25
N LYS A 286 -24.06 -34.18 -31.66
CA LYS A 286 -23.55 -35.50 -32.14
C LYS A 286 -22.74 -35.53 -33.48
N THR A 287 -21.89 -36.52 -33.81
CA THR A 287 -21.33 -37.71 -33.10
C THR A 287 -19.97 -38.11 -33.72
N ASP A 288 -19.08 -38.67 -32.89
CA ASP A 288 -18.10 -39.78 -33.07
C ASP A 288 -17.24 -40.04 -34.35
N ALA A 289 -16.10 -40.71 -34.07
CA ALA A 289 -15.34 -41.67 -34.91
C ALA A 289 -14.12 -41.22 -35.78
N ALA A 290 -12.91 -41.55 -35.27
CA ALA A 290 -11.68 -42.08 -35.93
C ALA A 290 -11.19 -41.49 -37.29
N ARG A 291 -9.90 -41.11 -37.46
CA ARG A 291 -8.70 -41.98 -37.41
C ARG A 291 -7.39 -41.15 -37.55
N ALA A 292 -6.24 -41.76 -37.24
CA ALA A 292 -4.83 -41.30 -37.29
C ALA A 292 -4.41 -40.24 -38.35
N ALA A 293 -3.32 -39.46 -38.21
CA ALA A 293 -2.07 -39.71 -37.46
C ALA A 293 -1.21 -38.43 -37.20
N ALA A 294 -0.41 -38.39 -36.12
CA ALA A 294 0.86 -37.62 -36.03
C ALA A 294 1.69 -37.90 -34.75
N THR A 295 2.88 -38.46 -34.92
CA THR A 295 4.11 -38.37 -34.07
C THR A 295 4.05 -37.93 -32.58
N SER A 296 4.01 -38.93 -31.71
CA SER A 296 4.64 -39.08 -30.38
C SER A 296 5.53 -37.98 -29.78
N PRO A 297 5.25 -37.53 -28.54
CA PRO A 297 6.26 -37.18 -27.54
C PRO A 297 6.72 -38.40 -26.72
N LYS A 298 7.96 -38.37 -26.20
CA LYS A 298 8.66 -39.53 -25.62
C LYS A 298 8.29 -39.80 -24.15
N LYS A 299 7.93 -41.04 -23.80
CA LYS A 299 7.68 -41.49 -22.41
C LYS A 299 8.91 -41.33 -21.52
N THR A 300 8.70 -40.99 -20.24
CA THR A 300 9.55 -41.41 -19.11
C THR A 300 8.67 -41.89 -17.95
N ALA A 301 9.15 -42.90 -17.21
CA ALA A 301 8.41 -43.61 -16.17
C ALA A 301 8.68 -43.02 -14.76
N PRO A 302 7.90 -43.40 -13.72
CA PRO A 302 7.82 -42.60 -12.49
C PRO A 302 8.70 -43.10 -11.31
N VAL A 303 8.63 -42.34 -10.21
CA VAL A 303 9.06 -42.67 -8.83
C VAL A 303 10.58 -42.79 -8.56
N LYS A 304 11.10 -41.80 -7.82
CA LYS A 304 11.71 -42.07 -6.49
C LYS A 304 11.73 -40.80 -5.63
N ALA A 305 10.98 -40.83 -4.53
CA ALA A 305 11.03 -39.77 -3.53
C ALA A 305 12.32 -39.89 -2.71
N GLN A 306 13.15 -38.85 -2.69
CA GLN A 306 14.33 -38.77 -1.81
C GLN A 306 14.11 -37.70 -0.73
N ALA A 307 14.38 -38.08 0.53
CA ALA A 307 14.11 -37.25 1.68
C ALA A 307 15.04 -36.02 1.78
N LYS A 308 14.48 -34.85 2.09
CA LYS A 308 15.24 -33.60 2.27
C LYS A 308 16.09 -33.65 3.56
N LYS A 309 17.39 -33.96 3.44
CA LYS A 309 18.42 -33.70 4.47
C LYS A 309 19.54 -32.82 3.92
N SER A 310 19.61 -31.56 4.38
CA SER A 310 20.83 -30.71 4.39
C SER A 310 20.51 -29.28 4.87
N ASP A 311 19.87 -29.10 6.04
CA ASP A 311 19.80 -27.78 6.69
C ASP A 311 21.11 -27.47 7.45
N SER A 312 22.18 -27.32 6.68
CA SER A 312 23.54 -26.97 7.11
C SER A 312 24.07 -25.90 6.16
N THR A 313 24.46 -24.70 6.58
CA THR A 313 24.92 -24.29 7.92
C THR A 313 24.29 -22.97 8.38
N LYS A 314 23.27 -23.02 9.26
CA LYS A 314 22.80 -21.84 9.99
C LYS A 314 23.48 -21.76 11.36
N SER A 315 24.42 -20.83 11.54
CA SER A 315 25.04 -20.57 12.84
C SER A 315 24.01 -20.04 13.85
N ILE A 316 24.14 -20.46 15.11
CA ILE A 316 23.25 -20.07 16.21
C ILE A 316 24.02 -19.13 17.15
N THR A 317 23.41 -18.01 17.51
CA THR A 317 23.93 -17.05 18.50
C THR A 317 22.96 -16.90 19.68
N LEU A 318 23.42 -16.32 20.78
CA LEU A 318 22.63 -16.07 21.98
C LEU A 318 22.23 -14.60 22.08
N TYR A 319 20.96 -14.32 21.83
CA TYR A 319 20.37 -12.99 21.97
C TYR A 319 19.80 -12.80 23.39
N ARG A 320 20.20 -11.73 24.11
CA ARG A 320 19.59 -11.37 25.40
C ARG A 320 18.42 -10.41 25.17
N VAL A 321 17.20 -10.85 25.55
CA VAL A 321 15.95 -10.08 25.47
C VAL A 321 16.07 -8.79 26.29
N LYS A 322 15.75 -7.64 25.68
CA LYS A 322 15.74 -6.31 26.32
C LYS A 322 14.31 -5.84 26.63
N ARG A 323 14.17 -4.79 27.44
CA ARG A 323 12.86 -4.13 27.67
C ARG A 323 12.33 -3.59 26.34
N GLY A 324 11.12 -4.02 25.95
CA GLY A 324 10.52 -3.70 24.65
C GLY A 324 10.78 -4.72 23.52
N ASP A 325 11.62 -5.75 23.72
CA ASP A 325 11.75 -6.83 22.75
C ASP A 325 10.55 -7.81 22.83
N TYR A 326 10.06 -8.20 21.66
CA TYR A 326 9.07 -9.28 21.45
C TYR A 326 9.56 -10.22 20.33
N LEU A 327 9.09 -11.46 20.24
CA LEU A 327 9.70 -12.47 19.36
C LEU A 327 9.77 -12.04 17.88
N GLU A 328 8.76 -11.33 17.36
CA GLU A 328 8.78 -10.76 16.01
C GLU A 328 9.89 -9.72 15.81
N SER A 329 10.15 -8.85 16.79
CA SER A 329 11.24 -7.87 16.73
C SER A 329 12.62 -8.55 16.76
N ILE A 330 12.80 -9.55 17.62
CA ILE A 330 14.04 -10.35 17.71
C ILE A 330 14.23 -11.15 16.40
N ALA A 331 13.16 -11.70 15.85
CA ALA A 331 13.18 -12.41 14.57
C ALA A 331 13.60 -11.49 13.42
N LYS A 332 12.98 -10.31 13.29
CA LYS A 332 13.36 -9.29 12.28
C LYS A 332 14.84 -8.90 12.42
N LYS A 333 15.27 -8.56 13.63
CA LYS A 333 16.63 -8.09 13.96
C LYS A 333 17.74 -9.11 13.67
N ASN A 334 17.42 -10.41 13.75
CA ASN A 334 18.36 -11.49 13.42
C ASN A 334 18.06 -12.12 12.05
N HIS A 335 17.22 -11.49 11.22
CA HIS A 335 16.72 -11.95 9.91
C HIS A 335 16.31 -13.43 9.90
N THR A 336 15.62 -13.85 10.96
CA THR A 336 15.10 -15.21 11.14
C THR A 336 13.58 -15.16 11.32
N THR A 337 12.93 -16.29 11.62
CA THR A 337 11.47 -16.33 11.84
C THR A 337 11.12 -16.64 13.30
N VAL A 338 9.98 -16.14 13.75
CA VAL A 338 9.44 -16.45 15.10
C VAL A 338 9.29 -17.95 15.32
N ARG A 339 8.77 -18.68 14.33
CA ARG A 339 8.70 -20.15 14.33
C ARG A 339 10.09 -20.80 14.49
N SER A 340 11.15 -20.23 13.90
CA SER A 340 12.52 -20.70 14.09
C SER A 340 13.04 -20.45 15.51
N ILE A 341 12.83 -19.25 16.08
CA ILE A 341 13.25 -18.93 17.47
C ILE A 341 12.48 -19.80 18.47
N MET A 342 11.16 -19.94 18.31
CA MET A 342 10.33 -20.79 19.17
C MET A 342 10.82 -22.25 19.13
N ARG A 343 11.10 -22.80 17.93
CA ARG A 343 11.64 -24.15 17.77
C ARG A 343 13.04 -24.32 18.39
N LEU A 344 13.93 -23.34 18.21
CA LEU A 344 15.29 -23.34 18.78
C LEU A 344 15.30 -23.31 20.32
N ASN A 345 14.27 -22.73 20.94
CA ASN A 345 14.18 -22.50 22.39
C ASN A 345 13.04 -23.28 23.06
N LYS A 346 12.40 -24.22 22.35
CA LYS A 346 11.25 -25.04 22.81
C LYS A 346 10.08 -24.19 23.40
N LEU A 347 9.86 -22.98 22.90
CA LEU A 347 8.81 -22.07 23.41
C LEU A 347 7.42 -22.51 22.93
N LYS A 348 6.49 -22.72 23.87
CA LYS A 348 5.11 -23.16 23.57
C LYS A 348 4.22 -22.06 22.99
N SER A 349 4.43 -20.80 23.35
CA SER A 349 3.68 -19.65 22.80
C SER A 349 4.59 -18.44 22.56
N LYS A 350 4.10 -17.46 21.79
CA LYS A 350 4.89 -16.26 21.42
C LYS A 350 5.19 -15.34 22.60
N ASN A 351 4.30 -15.31 23.60
CA ASN A 351 4.31 -14.34 24.69
C ASN A 351 5.18 -14.81 25.88
N MET A 352 5.77 -16.01 25.79
CA MET A 352 6.63 -16.60 26.82
C MET A 352 8.11 -16.16 26.69
N ILE A 353 8.35 -14.85 26.57
CA ILE A 353 9.70 -14.28 26.74
C ILE A 353 9.71 -13.20 27.82
N ARG A 354 10.79 -13.17 28.62
CA ARG A 354 11.01 -12.20 29.70
C ARG A 354 12.27 -11.38 29.44
N VAL A 355 12.28 -10.13 29.91
CA VAL A 355 13.48 -9.27 29.85
C VAL A 355 14.65 -9.97 30.58
N GLY A 356 15.85 -9.91 30.00
CA GLY A 356 17.05 -10.56 30.53
C GLY A 356 17.26 -12.01 30.07
N GLN A 357 16.22 -12.69 29.57
CA GLN A 357 16.28 -14.07 29.05
C GLN A 357 17.25 -14.19 27.87
N LYS A 358 18.00 -15.29 27.78
CA LYS A 358 18.86 -15.61 26.62
C LYS A 358 18.08 -16.53 25.68
N LEU A 359 18.05 -16.21 24.38
CA LEU A 359 17.42 -16.98 23.32
C LEU A 359 18.44 -17.38 22.26
N LYS A 360 18.43 -18.65 21.86
CA LYS A 360 19.12 -19.16 20.67
C LYS A 360 18.42 -18.61 19.42
N VAL A 361 19.13 -17.86 18.60
CA VAL A 361 18.64 -17.32 17.32
C VAL A 361 19.57 -17.76 16.19
N TYR A 362 19.04 -17.98 14.99
CA TYR A 362 19.92 -18.15 13.82
C TYR A 362 20.48 -16.77 13.44
N SER A 363 21.78 -16.68 13.17
CA SER A 363 22.38 -15.44 12.65
C SER A 363 21.88 -15.12 11.23
N PRO A 364 21.80 -13.84 10.86
CA PRO A 364 21.46 -13.44 9.51
C PRO A 364 22.55 -13.85 8.52
N GLN A 365 22.18 -14.53 7.44
CA GLN A 365 23.10 -14.73 6.31
C GLN A 365 23.23 -13.39 5.58
N LEU A 366 24.29 -12.64 5.89
CA LEU A 366 24.57 -11.37 5.22
C LEU A 366 24.78 -11.59 3.70
N ILE A 367 24.25 -10.71 2.85
CA ILE A 367 24.32 -10.80 1.39
C ILE A 367 24.85 -9.48 0.83
N HIS A 368 25.77 -9.58 -0.13
CA HIS A 368 26.25 -8.48 -0.95
C HIS A 368 25.67 -8.57 -2.37
N ILE A 369 25.40 -7.43 -3.01
CA ILE A 369 24.99 -7.33 -4.42
C ILE A 369 26.16 -6.72 -5.20
N VAL A 370 26.72 -7.49 -6.14
CA VAL A 370 27.90 -7.10 -6.93
C VAL A 370 27.57 -5.87 -7.80
N LYS A 371 28.35 -4.80 -7.66
CA LYS A 371 28.21 -3.57 -8.48
C LYS A 371 29.24 -3.53 -9.61
N ARG A 372 29.06 -2.60 -10.56
CA ARG A 372 30.06 -2.32 -11.61
C ARG A 372 31.38 -1.92 -10.95
N GLY A 373 32.43 -2.73 -11.17
CA GLY A 373 33.76 -2.54 -10.59
C GLY A 373 34.02 -3.28 -9.27
N ASP A 374 33.05 -3.98 -8.68
CA ASP A 374 33.33 -4.91 -7.58
C ASP A 374 33.94 -6.22 -8.14
N ASN A 375 35.03 -6.71 -7.54
CA ASN A 375 35.56 -8.05 -7.75
C ASN A 375 35.54 -8.85 -6.43
N LEU A 376 35.68 -10.18 -6.48
CA LEU A 376 35.58 -11.03 -5.28
C LEU A 376 36.56 -10.64 -4.16
N GLU A 377 37.72 -10.08 -4.49
CA GLU A 377 38.77 -9.71 -3.55
C GLU A 377 38.49 -8.37 -2.86
N MET A 378 38.01 -7.37 -3.62
CA MET A 378 37.48 -6.13 -3.07
C MET A 378 36.27 -6.38 -2.15
N ILE A 379 35.38 -7.30 -2.54
CA ILE A 379 34.24 -7.73 -1.71
C ILE A 379 34.75 -8.43 -0.45
N ALA A 380 35.64 -9.40 -0.58
CA ALA A 380 36.19 -10.15 0.54
C ALA A 380 36.89 -9.22 1.56
N ARG A 381 37.74 -8.30 1.08
CA ARG A 381 38.41 -7.28 1.90
C ARG A 381 37.41 -6.34 2.58
N ARG A 382 36.38 -5.84 1.85
CA ARG A 382 35.34 -4.94 2.39
C ARG A 382 34.57 -5.57 3.56
N TYR A 383 34.33 -6.88 3.52
CA TYR A 383 33.59 -7.60 4.56
C TYR A 383 34.48 -8.45 5.48
N LYS A 384 35.81 -8.16 5.54
CA LYS A 384 36.78 -8.84 6.42
C LYS A 384 36.73 -10.38 6.35
N THR A 385 36.60 -10.93 5.15
CA THR A 385 36.55 -12.38 4.87
C THR A 385 37.59 -12.74 3.80
N SER A 386 37.88 -14.03 3.61
CA SER A 386 38.71 -14.51 2.49
C SER A 386 37.89 -14.76 1.21
N VAL A 387 38.54 -14.61 0.06
CA VAL A 387 37.98 -14.97 -1.26
C VAL A 387 37.58 -16.44 -1.30
N THR A 388 38.40 -17.33 -0.73
CA THR A 388 38.14 -18.78 -0.67
C THR A 388 36.84 -19.11 0.09
N ALA A 389 36.59 -18.46 1.23
CA ALA A 389 35.34 -18.63 1.97
C ALA A 389 34.13 -18.08 1.18
N LEU A 390 34.29 -16.91 0.55
CA LEU A 390 33.26 -16.27 -0.27
C LEU A 390 32.91 -17.10 -1.52
N MET A 391 33.88 -17.75 -2.15
CA MET A 391 33.66 -18.69 -3.24
C MET A 391 32.94 -19.96 -2.76
N LYS A 392 33.41 -20.57 -1.66
CA LYS A 392 32.87 -21.81 -1.10
C LYS A 392 31.39 -21.70 -0.73
N ILE A 393 30.99 -20.63 -0.05
CA ILE A 393 29.58 -20.44 0.38
C ILE A 393 28.63 -20.14 -0.79
N ASN A 394 29.14 -19.60 -1.90
CA ASN A 394 28.37 -19.28 -3.11
C ASN A 394 28.52 -20.34 -4.23
N LYS A 395 29.27 -21.42 -3.99
CA LYS A 395 29.59 -22.48 -4.99
C LYS A 395 30.29 -21.94 -6.25
N ILE A 396 31.02 -20.82 -6.15
CA ILE A 396 31.73 -20.20 -7.27
C ILE A 396 33.02 -20.99 -7.56
N ARG A 397 33.18 -21.46 -8.80
CA ARG A 397 34.32 -22.31 -9.22
C ARG A 397 35.54 -21.53 -9.76
N SER A 398 35.39 -20.25 -10.12
CA SER A 398 36.49 -19.42 -10.64
C SER A 398 36.32 -17.97 -10.20
N ARG A 399 37.44 -17.29 -9.89
CA ARG A 399 37.46 -15.93 -9.32
C ARG A 399 36.76 -14.89 -10.20
N ASN A 400 36.78 -15.10 -11.52
CA ASN A 400 36.26 -14.14 -12.52
C ASN A 400 34.78 -14.39 -12.87
N ARG A 401 34.11 -15.39 -12.26
CA ARG A 401 32.68 -15.69 -12.48
C ARG A 401 31.79 -15.00 -11.44
N ILE A 402 31.82 -13.67 -11.44
CA ILE A 402 30.76 -12.86 -10.83
C ILE A 402 30.23 -11.81 -11.82
N TYR A 403 28.93 -11.53 -11.74
CA TYR A 403 28.21 -10.62 -12.63
C TYR A 403 27.57 -9.47 -11.85
N ILE A 404 27.38 -8.32 -12.48
CA ILE A 404 26.68 -7.18 -11.88
C ILE A 404 25.26 -7.61 -11.48
N ASN A 405 24.78 -7.13 -10.34
CA ASN A 405 23.53 -7.52 -9.67
C ASN A 405 23.47 -8.96 -9.11
N GLN A 406 24.54 -9.75 -9.22
CA GLN A 406 24.61 -11.07 -8.58
C GLN A 406 24.59 -10.95 -7.05
N LYS A 407 23.75 -11.75 -6.40
CA LYS A 407 23.65 -11.85 -4.94
C LYS A 407 24.66 -12.86 -4.40
N LEU A 408 25.62 -12.40 -3.60
CA LEU A 408 26.63 -13.22 -2.94
C LEU A 408 26.36 -13.29 -1.44
N LYS A 409 26.17 -14.50 -0.92
CA LYS A 409 26.20 -14.76 0.53
C LYS A 409 27.60 -14.46 1.05
N LEU A 410 27.70 -13.59 2.04
CA LEU A 410 28.97 -13.32 2.70
C LEU A 410 29.19 -14.36 3.81
N PRO A 411 30.38 -15.00 3.89
CA PRO A 411 30.77 -15.74 5.07
C PRO A 411 30.62 -14.86 6.31
N GLN A 412 30.15 -15.45 7.41
CA GLN A 412 30.29 -14.82 8.70
C GLN A 412 31.76 -14.96 9.12
N SER A 413 32.39 -13.87 9.56
CA SER A 413 33.69 -13.99 10.26
C SER A 413 33.49 -14.78 11.55
N ARG A 414 34.55 -15.42 12.03
CA ARG A 414 34.55 -16.12 13.32
C ARG A 414 34.68 -15.13 14.47
#